data_AF-A0A1A8ZN36-F1
#
_entry.id   AF-A0A1A8ZN36-F1
#
_cell.length_a   1.000
_cell.length_b   1.000
_cell.length_c   1.000
_cell.angle_alpha   90.00
_cell.angle_beta   90.00
_cell.angle_gamma   90.00
#
_symmetry.space_group_name_H-M   'P 1'
#
loop_
_entity.id
_entity.type
_entity.pdbx_description
1 polymer ?
#
loop_
_entity_poly.entity_id
_entity_poly.type
_entity_poly.pdbx_seq_one_letter_code
_entity_poly.pdbx_strand_id
1 'polypeptide(L)'
;MIRARAESGARLLILLAVGTMAGAAAFTHVHDLTVAHGQPDWIGWANAVAVELMAIYLGLEIRARRRAGRPVGMVGVLLVAFALLSLAAQVAEAEPSVWGWIVAAVPSLAFLALVKVVLSSAPAVPPAPEPEQPRADWYDEPQQVEPAPPAPVMPPASAAVLPPVGVVPPNRPQVVGIIR
;
A
#
# COMPACT_ATOMS: atom_id res chain seq x y z
N MET A 1 -31.44 -6.44 -15.22
CA MET A 1 -30.58 -5.24 -15.31
C MET A 1 -31.09 -4.06 -14.46
N ILE A 2 -32.38 -3.68 -14.52
CA ILE A 2 -32.94 -2.55 -13.75
C ILE A 2 -32.80 -2.74 -12.23
N ARG A 3 -33.14 -3.93 -11.71
CA ARG A 3 -33.02 -4.26 -10.27
C ARG A 3 -31.58 -4.14 -9.73
N ALA A 4 -30.58 -4.58 -10.50
CA ALA A 4 -29.17 -4.49 -10.13
C ALA A 4 -28.65 -3.04 -10.13
N ARG A 5 -29.13 -2.20 -11.06
CA ARG A 5 -28.83 -0.76 -11.07
C ARG A 5 -29.50 -0.05 -9.89
N ALA A 6 -30.75 -0.39 -9.57
CA ALA A 6 -31.46 0.16 -8.42
C ALA A 6 -30.79 -0.22 -7.09
N GLU A 7 -30.35 -1.47 -6.94
CA GLU A 7 -29.62 -1.93 -5.76
C GLU A 7 -28.26 -1.23 -5.61
N SER A 8 -27.52 -1.07 -6.72
CA SER A 8 -26.24 -0.34 -6.71
C SER A 8 -26.45 1.14 -6.36
N GLY A 9 -27.49 1.77 -6.91
CA GLY A 9 -27.88 3.14 -6.57
C GLY A 9 -28.25 3.29 -5.10
N ALA A 10 -29.07 2.38 -4.56
CA ALA A 10 -29.43 2.37 -3.14
C ALA A 10 -28.21 2.22 -2.23
N ARG A 11 -27.29 1.30 -2.54
CA ARG A 11 -26.03 1.13 -1.80
C ARG A 11 -25.20 2.42 -1.81
N LEU A 12 -25.03 3.04 -2.97
CA LEU A 12 -24.30 4.30 -3.08
C LEU A 12 -24.94 5.42 -2.26
N LEU A 13 -26.28 5.55 -2.33
CA LEU A 13 -27.02 6.54 -1.55
C LEU A 13 -26.84 6.34 -0.04
N ILE A 14 -26.91 5.08 0.43
CA ILE A 14 -26.67 4.76 1.84
C ILE A 14 -25.24 5.13 2.25
N LEU A 15 -24.23 4.76 1.45
CA LEU A 15 -22.84 5.08 1.74
C LEU A 15 -22.60 6.59 1.79
N LEU A 16 -23.20 7.35 0.86
CA LEU A 16 -23.11 8.81 0.85
C LEU A 16 -23.80 9.42 2.07
N ALA A 17 -25.02 8.99 2.39
CA ALA A 17 -25.76 9.53 3.52
C ALA A 17 -25.05 9.28 4.86
N VAL A 18 -24.65 8.03 5.13
CA VAL A 18 -23.94 7.68 6.37
C VAL A 18 -22.54 8.33 6.37
N GLY A 19 -21.85 8.35 5.24
CA GLY A 19 -20.51 8.93 5.11
C GLY A 19 -20.50 10.44 5.37
N THR A 20 -21.47 11.17 4.82
CA THR A 20 -21.61 12.61 5.08
C THR A 20 -21.94 12.89 6.54
N MET A 21 -22.88 12.16 7.15
CA MET A 21 -23.25 12.37 8.55
C MET A 21 -22.13 12.02 9.52
N ALA A 22 -21.52 10.84 9.34
CA ALA A 22 -20.42 10.38 10.19
C ALA A 22 -19.17 11.24 10.00
N GLY A 23 -18.87 11.64 8.76
CA GLY A 23 -17.80 12.57 8.46
C GLY A 23 -18.05 13.95 9.09
N ALA A 24 -19.24 14.53 8.93
CA ALA A 24 -19.56 15.81 9.55
C ALA A 24 -19.34 15.78 11.08
N ALA A 25 -19.83 14.73 11.76
CA ALA A 25 -19.63 14.55 13.19
C ALA A 25 -18.15 14.43 13.58
N ALA A 26 -17.36 13.63 12.85
CA ALA A 26 -15.93 13.46 13.13
C ALA A 26 -15.18 14.81 13.02
N PHE A 27 -15.44 15.58 11.95
CA PHE A 27 -14.83 16.89 11.75
C PHE A 27 -15.24 17.89 12.83
N THR A 28 -16.53 17.94 13.21
CA THR A 28 -17.00 18.87 14.23
C THR A 28 -16.41 18.58 15.60
N HIS A 29 -16.28 17.31 16.01
CA HIS A 29 -15.64 16.98 17.30
C HIS A 29 -14.15 17.31 17.32
N VAL A 30 -13.40 17.09 16.23
CA VAL A 30 -11.99 17.51 16.22
C VAL A 30 -11.88 19.04 16.28
N HIS A 31 -12.78 19.76 15.60
CA HIS A 31 -12.87 21.21 15.67
C HIS A 31 -13.19 21.70 17.07
N ASP A 32 -14.28 21.21 17.66
CA ASP A 32 -14.82 21.66 18.95
C ASP A 32 -13.83 21.34 20.06
N LEU A 33 -13.23 20.14 20.07
CA LEU A 33 -12.14 19.82 20.99
C LEU A 33 -10.97 20.80 20.86
N THR A 34 -10.56 21.11 19.62
CA THR A 34 -9.43 22.02 19.37
C THR A 34 -9.71 23.42 19.92
N VAL A 35 -10.90 23.95 19.65
CA VAL A 35 -11.34 25.28 20.13
C VAL A 35 -11.51 25.29 21.64
N ALA A 36 -12.08 24.22 22.23
CA ALA A 36 -12.22 24.06 23.68
C ALA A 36 -10.86 24.08 24.40
N HIS A 37 -9.77 23.74 23.71
CA HIS A 37 -8.40 23.78 24.23
C HIS A 37 -7.63 25.06 23.85
N GLY A 38 -8.35 26.13 23.53
CA GLY A 38 -7.79 27.49 23.41
C GLY A 38 -7.22 27.84 22.04
N GLN A 39 -7.48 27.04 21.01
CA GLN A 39 -7.12 27.39 19.65
C GLN A 39 -8.19 28.28 18.99
N PRO A 40 -7.81 29.17 18.07
CA PRO A 40 -8.75 29.91 17.25
C PRO A 40 -9.67 29.00 16.41
N ASP A 41 -10.89 29.45 16.12
CA ASP A 41 -11.90 28.72 15.32
C ASP A 41 -11.36 28.18 13.98
N TRP A 42 -10.64 29.03 13.23
CA TRP A 42 -10.04 28.62 11.96
C TRP A 42 -8.96 27.54 12.12
N ILE A 43 -8.24 27.53 13.25
CA ILE A 43 -7.27 26.47 13.59
C ILE A 43 -8.02 25.18 13.94
N GLY A 44 -9.17 25.27 14.60
CA GLY A 44 -10.09 24.15 14.82
C GLY A 44 -10.40 23.42 13.51
N TRP A 45 -10.81 24.17 12.49
CA TRP A 45 -11.12 23.60 11.18
C TRP A 45 -9.88 23.06 10.47
N ALA A 46 -8.74 23.75 10.56
CA ALA A 46 -7.49 23.29 9.99
C ALA A 46 -7.04 21.95 10.61
N ASN A 47 -7.14 21.80 11.93
CA ASN A 47 -6.81 20.57 12.63
C ASN A 47 -7.77 19.43 12.28
N ALA A 48 -9.08 19.71 12.23
CA ALA A 48 -10.08 18.74 11.80
C ALA A 48 -9.78 18.20 10.39
N VAL A 49 -9.53 19.10 9.44
CA VAL A 49 -9.15 18.73 8.07
C VAL A 49 -7.86 17.92 8.05
N ALA A 50 -6.83 18.34 8.79
CA ALA A 50 -5.55 17.64 8.84
C ALA A 50 -5.69 16.21 9.38
N VAL A 51 -6.43 16.03 10.48
CA VAL A 51 -6.60 14.72 11.12
C VAL A 51 -7.41 13.77 10.24
N GLU A 52 -8.57 14.23 9.78
CA GLU A 52 -9.53 13.39 9.07
C GLU A 52 -9.07 13.05 7.64
N LEU A 53 -8.56 14.05 6.89
CA LEU A 53 -8.06 13.78 5.54
C LEU A 53 -6.77 12.97 5.54
N MET A 54 -5.91 13.11 6.56
CA MET A 54 -4.71 12.30 6.66
C MET A 54 -5.05 10.82 6.87
N ALA A 55 -6.06 10.49 7.68
CA ALA A 55 -6.53 9.11 7.81
C ALA A 55 -6.99 8.54 6.46
N ILE A 56 -7.78 9.29 5.68
CA ILE A 56 -8.24 8.86 4.35
C ILE A 56 -7.05 8.67 3.39
N TYR A 57 -6.13 9.64 3.35
CA TYR A 57 -4.93 9.59 2.52
C TYR A 57 -4.05 8.38 2.86
N LEU A 58 -3.80 8.11 4.14
CA LEU A 58 -3.01 6.96 4.58
C LEU A 58 -3.70 5.64 4.20
N GLY A 59 -5.03 5.57 4.27
CA GLY A 59 -5.79 4.43 3.77
C GLY A 59 -5.60 4.20 2.26
N LEU A 60 -5.64 5.28 1.47
CA LEU A 60 -5.36 5.25 0.03
C LEU A 60 -3.91 4.81 -0.27
N GLU A 61 -2.94 5.31 0.49
CA GLU A 61 -1.53 4.96 0.36
C GLU A 61 -1.28 3.49 0.72
N ILE A 62 -1.92 2.95 1.76
CA ILE A 62 -1.88 1.52 2.08
C ILE A 62 -2.41 0.69 0.91
N ARG A 63 -3.54 1.09 0.31
CA ARG A 63 -4.09 0.42 -0.87
C ARG A 63 -3.12 0.47 -2.05
N ALA A 64 -2.51 1.62 -2.31
CA ALA A 64 -1.52 1.80 -3.38
C ALA A 64 -0.29 0.90 -3.16
N ARG A 65 0.26 0.88 -1.95
CA ARG A 65 1.40 0.03 -1.58
C ARG A 65 1.11 -1.45 -1.70
N ARG A 66 -0.07 -1.90 -1.24
CA ARG A 66 -0.50 -3.30 -1.38
C ARG A 66 -0.56 -3.73 -2.84
N ARG A 67 -1.08 -2.87 -3.74
CA ARG A 67 -1.10 -3.14 -5.18
C ARG A 67 0.29 -3.21 -5.80
N ALA A 68 1.25 -2.46 -5.26
CA ALA A 68 2.64 -2.44 -5.72
C ALA A 68 3.56 -3.44 -5.00
N GLY A 69 3.03 -4.33 -4.15
CA GLY A 69 3.85 -5.26 -3.36
C GLY A 69 4.79 -4.59 -2.34
N ARG A 70 4.50 -3.35 -1.94
CA ARG A 70 5.33 -2.54 -1.03
C ARG A 70 4.89 -2.69 0.44
N PRO A 71 5.82 -2.58 1.41
CA PRO A 71 5.50 -2.68 2.83
C PRO A 71 4.63 -1.50 3.32
N VAL A 72 3.65 -1.82 4.16
CA VAL A 72 2.67 -0.84 4.69
C VAL A 72 2.97 -0.40 6.13
N GLY A 73 3.95 -0.99 6.82
CA GLY A 73 4.16 -0.88 8.27
C GLY A 73 3.99 0.53 8.84
N MET A 74 4.89 1.46 8.52
CA MET A 74 4.84 2.85 9.00
C MET A 74 3.53 3.57 8.63
N VAL A 75 3.03 3.38 7.40
CA VAL A 75 1.78 4.02 6.95
C VAL A 75 0.58 3.49 7.73
N GLY A 76 0.57 2.19 8.03
CA GLY A 76 -0.43 1.56 8.88
C GLY A 76 -0.41 2.11 10.31
N VAL A 77 0.78 2.30 10.89
CA VAL A 77 0.93 2.91 12.22
C VAL A 77 0.37 4.34 12.22
N LEU A 78 0.75 5.15 11.23
CA LEU A 78 0.22 6.51 11.10
C LEU A 78 -1.29 6.51 10.94
N LEU A 79 -1.86 5.61 10.13
CA LEU A 79 -3.31 5.51 9.96
C LEU A 79 -4.01 5.26 11.29
N VAL A 80 -3.49 4.29 12.07
CA VAL A 80 -4.05 3.98 13.39
C VAL A 80 -3.92 5.20 14.32
N ALA A 81 -2.80 5.90 14.31
CA ALA A 81 -2.60 7.09 15.14
C ALA A 81 -3.62 8.20 14.81
N PHE A 82 -3.83 8.53 13.53
CA PHE A 82 -4.82 9.53 13.12
C PHE A 82 -6.26 9.09 13.40
N ALA A 83 -6.58 7.81 13.20
CA ALA A 83 -7.89 7.26 13.55
C ALA A 83 -8.16 7.33 15.07
N LEU A 84 -7.14 7.09 15.90
CA LEU A 84 -7.27 7.23 17.36
C LEU A 84 -7.41 8.70 17.77
N LEU A 85 -6.75 9.64 17.08
CA LEU A 85 -6.90 11.07 17.35
C LEU A 85 -8.32 11.55 17.07
N SER A 86 -8.89 11.13 15.93
CA SER A 86 -10.30 11.37 15.57
C SER A 86 -11.26 10.79 16.62
N LEU A 87 -11.05 9.54 17.03
CA LEU A 87 -11.87 8.88 18.05
C LEU A 87 -11.75 9.56 19.42
N ALA A 88 -10.54 9.98 19.80
CA ALA A 88 -10.29 10.66 21.07
C ALA A 88 -11.06 11.98 21.18
N ALA A 89 -11.23 12.71 20.05
CA ALA A 89 -12.01 13.95 20.05
C ALA A 89 -13.46 13.73 20.49
N GLN A 90 -14.13 12.72 19.93
CA GLN A 90 -15.48 12.35 20.34
C GLN A 90 -15.54 11.89 21.80
N VAL A 91 -14.60 11.06 22.22
CA VAL A 91 -14.57 10.54 23.60
C VAL A 91 -14.32 11.66 24.63
N ALA A 92 -13.51 12.65 24.28
CA ALA A 92 -13.18 13.77 25.15
C ALA A 92 -14.35 14.73 25.38
N GLU A 93 -15.25 14.87 24.40
CA GLU A 93 -16.44 15.72 24.50
C GLU A 93 -17.66 14.99 25.11
N ALA A 94 -17.59 13.66 25.19
CA ALA A 94 -18.69 12.86 25.70
C ALA A 94 -18.85 13.00 27.22
N GLU A 95 -20.05 12.63 27.71
CA GLU A 95 -20.26 12.41 29.14
C GLU A 95 -19.23 11.39 29.67
N PRO A 96 -18.58 11.63 30.83
CA PRO A 96 -17.54 10.77 31.38
C PRO A 96 -18.13 9.49 32.01
N SER A 97 -18.78 8.69 31.18
CA SER A 97 -19.37 7.41 31.52
C SER A 97 -19.02 6.38 30.45
N VAL A 98 -19.03 5.10 30.83
CA VAL A 98 -18.75 4.00 29.89
C VAL A 98 -19.68 4.06 28.68
N TRP A 99 -20.96 4.37 28.89
CA TRP A 99 -21.93 4.51 27.82
C TRP A 99 -21.74 5.79 27.00
N GLY A 100 -21.34 6.91 27.64
CA GLY A 100 -20.98 8.14 26.93
C GLY A 100 -19.87 7.89 25.92
N TRP A 101 -18.80 7.21 26.32
CA TRP A 101 -17.67 6.89 25.43
C TRP A 101 -18.04 5.90 24.33
N ILE A 102 -18.82 4.85 24.65
CA ILE A 102 -19.26 3.86 23.65
C ILE A 102 -20.13 4.52 22.58
N VAL A 103 -21.11 5.34 22.98
CA VAL A 103 -22.01 6.01 22.05
C VAL A 103 -21.27 7.07 21.24
N ALA A 104 -20.36 7.82 21.87
CA ALA A 104 -19.53 8.82 21.20
C ALA A 104 -18.58 8.21 20.15
N ALA A 105 -18.17 6.95 20.31
CA ALA A 105 -17.32 6.27 19.33
C ALA A 105 -18.05 5.90 18.02
N VAL A 106 -19.38 5.85 18.03
CA VAL A 106 -20.19 5.33 16.91
C VAL A 106 -19.92 6.08 15.59
N PRO A 107 -19.90 7.43 15.54
CA PRO A 107 -19.67 8.16 14.30
C PRO A 107 -18.31 7.82 13.66
N SER A 108 -17.19 7.90 14.40
CA SER A 108 -15.88 7.57 13.81
C SER A 108 -15.72 6.11 13.44
N LEU A 109 -16.31 5.17 14.19
CA LEU A 109 -16.28 3.77 13.81
C LEU A 109 -17.08 3.52 12.51
N ALA A 110 -18.25 4.16 12.37
CA ALA A 110 -19.03 4.11 11.15
C ALA A 110 -18.27 4.73 9.98
N PHE A 111 -17.65 5.89 10.17
CA PHE A 111 -16.85 6.56 9.15
C PHE A 111 -15.66 5.72 8.70
N LEU A 112 -14.88 5.16 9.63
CA LEU A 112 -13.73 4.30 9.32
C LEU A 112 -14.15 3.03 8.58
N ALA A 113 -15.26 2.41 8.99
CA ALA A 113 -15.84 1.26 8.31
C ALA A 113 -16.25 1.62 6.87
N LEU A 114 -16.89 2.77 6.67
CA LEU A 114 -17.26 3.26 5.33
C LEU A 114 -16.05 3.56 4.45
N VAL A 115 -15.06 4.28 4.97
CA VAL A 115 -13.80 4.55 4.26
C VAL A 115 -13.16 3.23 3.85
N LYS A 116 -13.08 2.24 4.75
CA LYS A 116 -12.60 0.89 4.40
C LYS A 116 -13.43 0.25 3.29
N VAL A 117 -14.75 0.26 3.39
CA VAL A 117 -15.65 -0.32 2.37
C VAL A 117 -15.40 0.34 1.02
N VAL A 118 -15.37 1.68 0.97
CA VAL A 118 -15.12 2.46 -0.26
C VAL A 118 -13.73 2.16 -0.84
N LEU A 119 -12.71 2.12 0.01
CA LEU A 119 -11.33 1.83 -0.42
C LEU A 119 -11.12 0.36 -0.82
N SER A 120 -11.91 -0.57 -0.29
CA SER A 120 -11.83 -1.99 -0.63
C SER A 120 -12.69 -2.38 -1.83
N SER A 121 -13.69 -1.57 -2.19
CA SER A 121 -14.57 -1.78 -3.33
C SER A 121 -13.84 -1.43 -4.64
N ALA A 122 -13.09 -2.37 -5.20
CA ALA A 122 -12.57 -2.27 -6.56
C ALA A 122 -13.65 -2.72 -7.56
N PRO A 123 -13.90 -1.98 -8.66
CA PRO A 123 -14.58 -2.55 -9.82
C PRO A 123 -13.76 -3.76 -10.31
N ALA A 124 -14.41 -4.89 -10.59
CA ALA A 124 -13.77 -5.97 -11.32
C ALA A 124 -13.38 -5.41 -12.70
N VAL A 125 -12.09 -5.23 -12.95
CA VAL A 125 -11.59 -5.01 -14.30
C VAL A 125 -11.80 -6.34 -15.02
N PRO A 126 -12.65 -6.41 -16.07
CA PRO A 126 -12.72 -7.61 -16.89
C PRO A 126 -11.30 -7.87 -17.40
N PRO A 127 -10.79 -9.11 -17.37
CA PRO A 127 -9.51 -9.41 -17.99
C PRO A 127 -9.52 -8.84 -19.41
N ALA A 128 -8.48 -8.06 -19.74
CA ALA A 128 -8.30 -7.64 -21.12
C ALA A 128 -8.32 -8.90 -21.99
N PRO A 129 -9.01 -8.89 -23.15
CA PRO A 129 -8.95 -10.03 -24.06
C PRO A 129 -7.46 -10.32 -24.32
N GLU A 130 -7.05 -11.51 -23.92
CA GLU A 130 -5.71 -12.01 -24.18
C GLU A 130 -5.51 -11.93 -25.71
N PRO A 131 -4.43 -11.29 -26.21
CA PRO A 131 -4.15 -11.35 -27.63
C PRO A 131 -4.11 -12.83 -28.00
N GLU A 132 -4.89 -13.24 -29.00
CA GLU A 132 -4.70 -14.55 -29.63
C GLU A 132 -3.24 -14.62 -30.06
N GLN A 133 -2.40 -15.26 -29.25
CA GLN A 133 -1.08 -15.63 -29.68
C GLN A 133 -1.31 -16.59 -30.85
N PRO A 134 -0.79 -16.30 -32.05
CA PRO A 134 -0.83 -17.25 -33.14
C PRO A 134 -0.25 -18.56 -32.60
N ARG A 135 -1.04 -19.63 -32.64
CA ARG A 135 -0.55 -20.97 -32.37
C ARG A 135 0.63 -21.17 -33.31
N ALA A 136 1.84 -21.11 -32.79
CA ALA A 136 3.00 -21.56 -33.52
C ALA A 136 2.84 -23.06 -33.63
N ASP A 137 2.26 -23.50 -34.74
CA ASP A 137 2.23 -24.89 -35.15
C ASP A 137 3.68 -25.29 -35.43
N TRP A 138 4.43 -25.61 -34.37
CA TRP A 138 5.72 -26.26 -34.44
C TRP A 138 5.49 -27.70 -34.92
N TYR A 139 5.40 -27.85 -36.24
CA TYR A 139 5.79 -29.09 -36.87
C TYR A 139 7.32 -29.10 -36.93
N ASP A 140 7.95 -29.83 -36.02
CA ASP A 140 9.32 -30.30 -36.19
C ASP A 140 9.29 -31.28 -37.38
N GLU A 141 9.50 -30.77 -38.58
CA GLU A 141 9.94 -31.60 -39.70
C GLU A 141 11.44 -31.81 -39.51
N PRO A 142 11.93 -33.03 -39.23
CA PRO A 142 13.35 -33.25 -39.02
C PRO A 142 14.10 -32.96 -40.34
N GLN A 143 14.77 -31.81 -40.41
CA GLN A 143 15.73 -31.54 -41.48
C GLN A 143 16.88 -32.54 -41.36
N GLN A 144 17.03 -33.37 -42.39
CA GLN A 144 18.22 -34.17 -42.60
C GLN A 144 19.42 -33.22 -42.73
N VAL A 145 20.26 -33.17 -41.70
CA VAL A 145 21.54 -32.45 -41.76
C VAL A 145 22.49 -33.30 -42.60
N GLU A 146 22.82 -32.81 -43.79
CA GLU A 146 23.88 -33.39 -44.63
C GLU A 146 25.23 -33.22 -43.93
N PRO A 147 26.11 -34.25 -43.88
CA PRO A 147 27.35 -34.17 -43.13
C PRO A 147 28.31 -33.16 -43.78
N ALA A 148 28.74 -32.16 -43.02
CA ALA A 148 29.79 -31.24 -43.44
C ALA A 148 31.13 -32.00 -43.63
N PRO A 149 31.95 -31.66 -44.65
CA PRO A 149 33.26 -32.28 -44.84
C PRO A 149 34.20 -31.99 -43.66
N PRO A 150 35.14 -32.90 -43.33
CA PRO A 150 36.06 -32.69 -42.22
C PRO A 150 37.00 -31.50 -42.49
N ALA A 151 37.15 -30.64 -41.49
CA ALA A 151 38.09 -29.52 -41.53
C ALA A 151 39.56 -30.02 -41.55
N PRO A 152 40.50 -29.29 -42.17
CA PRO A 152 41.91 -29.65 -42.16
C PRO A 152 42.48 -29.64 -40.74
N VAL A 153 43.19 -30.71 -40.38
CA VAL A 153 43.88 -30.81 -39.09
C VAL A 153 45.12 -29.91 -39.13
N MET A 154 45.12 -28.83 -38.35
CA MET A 154 46.33 -28.04 -38.09
C MET A 154 47.28 -28.82 -37.16
N PRO A 155 48.61 -28.76 -37.38
CA PRO A 155 49.56 -29.38 -36.47
C PRO A 155 49.53 -28.71 -35.09
N PRO A 156 49.81 -29.45 -34.00
CA PRO A 156 49.75 -28.90 -32.65
C PRO A 156 50.80 -27.80 -32.45
N ALA A 157 50.35 -26.64 -31.97
CA ALA A 157 51.23 -25.60 -31.49
C ALA A 157 52.02 -26.10 -30.26
N SER A 158 53.32 -25.89 -30.27
CA SER A 158 54.23 -26.26 -29.17
C SER A 158 53.81 -25.55 -27.87
N ALA A 159 53.60 -26.33 -26.81
CA ALA A 159 53.20 -25.82 -25.51
C ALA A 159 54.35 -25.03 -24.87
N ALA A 160 54.18 -23.72 -24.73
CA ALA A 160 55.06 -22.91 -23.90
C ALA A 160 54.75 -23.21 -22.41
N VAL A 161 55.73 -23.76 -21.71
CA VAL A 161 55.69 -23.96 -20.25
C VAL A 161 55.81 -22.59 -19.57
N LEU A 162 54.77 -22.18 -18.84
CA LEU A 162 54.82 -21.00 -17.98
C LEU A 162 55.30 -21.39 -16.56
N PRO A 163 56.16 -20.60 -15.90
CA PRO A 163 56.60 -20.86 -14.54
C PRO A 163 55.47 -20.58 -13.53
N PRO A 164 55.46 -21.24 -12.35
CA PRO A 164 54.47 -20.94 -11.33
C PRO A 164 54.88 -19.71 -10.49
N VAL A 165 53.93 -19.23 -9.67
CA VAL A 165 54.04 -18.34 -8.48
C VAL A 165 53.31 -16.99 -8.68
N GLY A 166 52.46 -16.49 -7.76
CA GLY A 166 52.19 -16.92 -6.39
C GLY A 166 50.86 -16.39 -5.84
N VAL A 167 50.42 -16.98 -4.72
CA VAL A 167 49.19 -16.64 -4.01
C VAL A 167 49.39 -15.39 -3.17
N VAL A 168 48.57 -14.35 -3.39
CA VAL A 168 48.50 -13.16 -2.55
C VAL A 168 47.53 -13.42 -1.39
N PRO A 169 47.95 -13.34 -0.11
CA PRO A 169 47.03 -13.48 1.02
C PRO A 169 46.12 -12.24 1.17
N PRO A 170 44.88 -12.42 1.66
CA PRO A 170 43.95 -11.30 1.85
C PRO A 170 44.38 -10.37 2.99
N ASN A 171 44.42 -9.07 2.69
CA ASN A 171 44.71 -8.01 3.65
C ASN A 171 43.52 -7.81 4.61
N ARG A 172 43.68 -8.17 5.89
CA ARG A 172 42.74 -7.86 6.98
C ARG A 172 43.26 -6.65 7.75
N PRO A 173 42.57 -5.49 7.75
CA PRO A 173 42.98 -4.38 8.60
C PRO A 173 42.69 -4.71 10.07
N GLN A 174 43.74 -4.65 10.88
CA GLN A 174 43.69 -4.76 12.33
C GLN A 174 43.22 -3.43 12.93
N VAL A 175 42.05 -3.41 13.58
CA VAL A 175 41.65 -2.27 14.41
C VAL A 175 42.28 -2.47 15.79
N VAL A 176 43.37 -1.74 16.02
CA VAL A 176 44.05 -1.64 17.31
C VAL A 176 43.19 -0.78 18.23
N GLY A 177 42.78 -1.36 19.35
CA GLY A 177 42.16 -0.62 20.45
C GLY A 177 43.14 0.36 21.08
N ILE A 178 42.68 1.59 21.35
CA ILE A 178 43.35 2.50 22.27
C ILE A 178 42.34 2.87 23.34
N ILE A 179 42.61 2.37 24.54
CA ILE A 179 42.05 2.81 25.82
C ILE A 179 42.83 4.07 26.22
N ARG A 180 42.15 5.19 26.48
CA ARG A 180 42.46 6.16 27.53
C ARG A 180 41.23 6.99 27.85
#